data_AF-A0A242L114-F1
#
_entry.id   AF-A0A242L114-F1
#
_cell.length_a   1.000
_cell.length_b   1.000
_cell.length_c   1.000
_cell.angle_alpha   90.00
_cell.angle_beta   90.00
_cell.angle_gamma   90.00
#
_symmetry.space_group_name_H-M   'P 1'
#
loop_
_entity.id
_entity.type
_entity.pdbx_description
1 polymer ?
#
loop_
_entity_poly.entity_id
_entity_poly.type
_entity_poly.pdbx_seq_one_letter_code
_entity_poly.pdbx_strand_id
1 'polypeptide(L)'
;MKNIWKYGRTGGEYVGQVLEDMVVSVPYTDVPPLEGIRSDGEELTISDQMFDPKWNQWIVLANVLDHNDLNNLKDMYEVLERENDDLKQLNSKLMLNDVAIKQENTVLKQKADGLAQINSKTMLAVNQCTQDIANIKEQLNSETEGGEENV
;
A
#
# COMPACT_ATOMS: atom_id res chain seq x y z
N MET A 1 20.84 38.90 48.03
CA MET A 1 19.48 38.57 47.60
C MET A 1 19.63 37.38 46.69
N LYS A 2 18.88 36.31 46.93
CA LYS A 2 18.94 35.09 46.11
C LYS A 2 17.64 34.88 45.35
N ASN A 3 17.76 34.36 44.14
CA ASN A 3 16.64 33.98 43.30
C ASN A 3 15.99 32.70 43.83
N ILE A 4 14.67 32.61 43.71
CA ILE A 4 13.90 31.44 44.15
C ILE A 4 13.04 30.94 43.01
N TRP A 5 13.06 29.62 42.84
CA TRP A 5 12.18 28.87 41.95
C TRP A 5 11.31 27.94 42.78
N LYS A 6 10.07 27.78 42.35
CA LYS A 6 9.17 26.74 42.84
C LYS A 6 9.18 25.59 41.87
N TYR A 7 9.48 24.39 42.34
CA TYR A 7 9.50 23.19 41.52
C TYR A 7 8.24 22.36 41.71
N GLY A 8 7.74 21.78 40.62
CA GLY A 8 6.64 20.82 40.62
C GLY A 8 7.13 19.38 40.47
N ARG A 9 6.20 18.45 40.26
CA ARG A 9 6.53 17.09 39.82
C ARG A 9 7.21 17.07 38.45
N THR A 10 6.85 18.05 37.62
CA THR A 10 7.45 18.39 36.32
C THR A 10 7.43 19.90 36.19
N GLY A 11 8.49 20.49 35.66
CA GLY A 11 8.62 21.93 35.48
C GLY A 11 8.82 22.72 36.78
N GLY A 12 8.72 24.04 36.65
CA GLY A 12 8.77 24.97 37.76
C GLY A 12 8.48 26.41 37.29
N GLU A 13 8.50 27.34 38.23
CA GLU A 13 8.33 28.76 37.97
C GLU A 13 9.34 29.59 38.77
N TYR A 14 9.82 30.68 38.19
CA TYR A 14 10.56 31.69 38.94
C TYR A 14 9.58 32.50 39.80
N VAL A 15 9.88 32.62 41.09
CA VAL A 15 8.97 33.21 42.08
C VAL A 15 9.42 34.60 42.52
N GLY A 16 10.71 34.89 42.43
CA GLY A 16 11.27 36.19 42.80
C GLY A 16 12.58 36.07 43.57
N GLN A 17 12.90 37.14 44.31
CA GLN A 17 14.11 37.24 45.12
C GLN A 17 13.78 37.32 46.60
N VAL A 18 14.61 36.66 47.41
CA VAL A 18 14.54 36.69 48.88
C VAL A 18 15.88 37.08 49.48
N LEU A 19 15.89 37.41 50.77
CA LEU A 19 17.13 37.66 51.51
C LEU A 19 17.99 36.39 51.57
N GLU A 20 19.31 36.56 51.63
CA GLU A 20 20.27 35.42 51.63
C GLU A 20 20.04 34.45 52.79
N ASP A 21 19.67 34.98 53.95
CA ASP A 21 19.46 34.27 55.21
C ASP A 21 18.08 33.59 55.33
N MET A 22 17.20 33.80 54.34
CA MET A 22 15.88 33.16 54.33
C MET A 22 16.01 31.64 54.13
N VAL A 23 15.39 30.88 55.04
CA VAL A 23 15.31 29.42 54.96
C VAL A 23 14.39 29.04 53.79
N VAL A 24 14.94 28.30 52.83
CA VAL A 24 14.20 27.75 51.69
C VAL A 24 13.60 26.41 52.10
N SER A 25 12.31 26.22 51.84
CA SER A 25 11.57 24.99 52.19
C SER A 25 10.83 24.45 50.96
N VAL A 26 10.52 23.16 50.97
CA VAL A 26 9.77 22.50 49.89
C VAL A 26 8.42 23.23 49.67
N PRO A 27 8.01 23.53 48.43
CA PRO A 27 8.58 23.10 47.15
C PRO A 27 9.46 24.17 46.46
N TYR A 28 10.25 24.93 47.22
CA TYR A 28 11.12 25.98 46.70
C TYR A 28 12.60 25.58 46.70
N THR A 29 13.37 26.16 45.79
CA THR A 29 14.83 26.01 45.67
C THR A 29 15.48 27.34 45.27
N ASP A 30 16.70 27.58 45.73
CA ASP A 30 17.58 28.67 45.27
C ASP A 30 18.58 28.22 44.20
N VAL A 31 18.46 26.97 43.74
CA VAL A 31 19.25 26.43 42.62
C VAL A 31 18.59 26.83 41.29
N PRO A 32 19.30 27.50 40.37
CA PRO A 32 18.76 27.88 39.07
C PRO A 32 18.52 26.67 38.16
N PRO A 33 17.49 26.71 37.29
CA PRO A 33 17.31 25.75 36.22
C PRO A 33 18.54 25.64 35.30
N LEU A 34 18.70 24.51 34.64
CA LEU A 34 19.72 24.32 33.61
C LEU A 34 19.44 25.24 32.43
N GLU A 35 20.49 25.86 31.91
CA GLU A 35 20.48 26.62 30.66
C GLU A 35 21.02 25.75 29.52
N GLY A 36 20.57 26.00 28.29
CA GLY A 36 21.07 25.29 27.12
C GLY A 36 20.12 25.31 25.94
N ILE A 37 20.41 24.48 24.95
CA ILE A 37 19.59 24.29 23.75
C ILE A 37 19.16 22.82 23.73
N ARG A 38 17.87 22.58 23.52
CA ARG A 38 17.30 21.26 23.31
C ARG A 38 17.78 20.66 21.99
N SER A 39 17.61 19.36 21.81
CA SER A 39 18.05 18.66 20.59
C SER A 39 17.31 19.08 19.31
N ASP A 40 16.12 19.69 19.43
CA ASP A 40 15.35 20.27 18.32
C ASP A 40 15.75 21.73 17.99
N GLY A 41 16.72 22.30 18.71
CA GLY A 41 17.24 23.64 18.48
C GLY A 41 16.52 24.76 19.24
N GLU A 42 15.50 24.44 20.05
CA GLU A 42 14.83 25.42 20.93
C GLU A 42 15.58 25.62 22.26
N GLU A 43 15.36 26.76 22.92
CA GLU A 43 15.96 27.05 24.23
C GLU A 43 15.44 26.08 25.30
N LEU A 44 16.34 25.59 26.16
CA LEU A 44 15.97 24.76 27.30
C LEU A 44 15.29 25.62 28.35
N THR A 45 14.00 25.37 28.59
CA THR A 45 13.21 26.13 29.56
C THR A 45 13.06 25.37 30.88
N ILE A 46 12.59 26.06 31.92
CA ILE A 46 12.24 25.44 33.22
C ILE A 46 11.13 24.38 33.07
N SER A 47 10.25 24.51 32.07
CA SER A 47 9.18 23.55 31.77
C SER A 47 9.73 22.20 31.30
N ASP A 48 10.94 22.19 30.73
CA ASP A 48 11.62 21.00 30.21
C ASP A 48 12.42 20.26 31.29
N GLN A 49 12.24 20.61 32.57
CA GLN A 49 13.10 20.16 33.65
C GLN A 49 12.29 19.72 34.87
N MET A 50 12.87 18.88 35.70
CA MET A 50 12.35 18.50 37.01
C MET A 50 13.45 18.76 38.04
N PHE A 51 13.07 19.26 39.21
CA PHE A 51 14.01 19.36 40.32
C PHE A 51 14.06 18.03 41.08
N ASP A 52 15.27 17.51 41.31
CA ASP A 52 15.49 16.34 42.17
C ASP A 52 15.97 16.81 43.56
N PRO A 53 15.13 16.79 44.60
CA PRO A 53 15.51 17.25 45.94
C PRO A 53 16.59 16.38 46.60
N LYS A 54 16.77 15.13 46.15
CA LYS A 54 17.80 14.23 46.68
C LYS A 54 19.19 14.68 46.25
N TRP A 55 19.32 15.18 45.03
CA TRP A 55 20.58 15.65 44.46
C TRP A 55 20.70 17.18 44.45
N ASN A 56 19.66 17.89 44.87
CA ASN A 56 19.59 19.35 44.91
C ASN A 56 19.94 20.00 43.55
N GLN A 57 19.42 19.44 42.46
CA GLN A 57 19.71 19.89 41.10
C GLN A 57 18.49 19.72 40.18
N TRP A 58 18.47 20.52 39.11
CA TRP A 58 17.54 20.34 38.01
C TRP A 58 18.05 19.25 37.06
N ILE A 59 17.13 18.42 36.57
CA ILE A 59 17.37 17.40 35.56
C ILE A 59 16.46 17.66 34.37
N VAL A 60 16.98 17.46 33.16
CA VAL A 60 16.17 17.61 31.94
C VAL A 60 15.15 16.47 31.88
N LEU A 61 13.87 16.83 31.68
CA LEU A 61 12.81 15.90 31.34
C LEU A 61 13.05 15.41 29.91
N ALA A 62 13.76 14.29 29.77
CA ALA A 62 14.09 13.69 28.48
C ALA A 62 12.86 13.14 27.68
N ASN A 63 11.62 13.54 28.00
CA ASN A 63 10.39 12.94 27.47
C ASN A 63 9.47 13.90 26.69
N VAL A 64 9.89 15.13 26.36
CA VAL A 64 9.05 16.03 25.52
C VAL A 64 9.11 15.66 24.03
N LEU A 65 10.15 14.93 23.62
CA LEU A 65 10.33 14.45 22.25
C LEU A 65 9.51 13.20 21.90
N ASP A 66 8.80 12.57 22.84
CA ASP A 66 8.14 11.29 22.53
C ASP A 66 6.67 11.42 22.12
N HIS A 67 5.86 12.34 22.65
CA HIS A 67 4.40 12.21 22.44
C HIS A 67 3.91 12.60 21.02
N ASN A 68 4.39 13.70 20.46
CA ASN A 68 3.98 14.12 19.11
C ASN A 68 4.56 13.22 18.03
N ASP A 69 5.82 12.81 18.15
CA ASP A 69 6.45 11.88 17.22
C ASP A 69 5.81 10.48 17.33
N LEU A 70 5.43 10.02 18.53
CA LEU A 70 4.66 8.79 18.70
C LEU A 70 3.25 8.88 18.13
N ASN A 71 2.55 10.01 18.26
CA ASN A 71 1.23 10.21 17.66
C ASN A 71 1.32 10.24 16.13
N ASN A 72 2.28 10.98 15.57
CA ASN A 72 2.53 11.00 14.13
C ASN A 72 2.89 9.61 13.60
N LEU A 73 3.71 8.85 14.35
CA LEU A 73 4.07 7.49 13.99
C LEU A 73 2.85 6.57 14.03
N LYS A 74 2.00 6.69 15.05
CA LYS A 74 0.75 5.94 15.17
C LYS A 74 -0.19 6.24 14.00
N ASP A 75 -0.41 7.52 13.70
CA ASP A 75 -1.25 7.95 12.58
C ASP A 75 -0.71 7.41 11.24
N MET A 76 0.62 7.45 11.05
CA MET A 76 1.27 6.86 9.88
C MET A 76 1.06 5.35 9.81
N TYR A 77 1.18 4.62 10.93
CA TYR A 77 0.91 3.18 10.97
C TYR A 77 -0.54 2.86 10.59
N GLU A 78 -1.52 3.61 11.10
CA GLU A 78 -2.93 3.40 10.75
C GLU A 78 -3.22 3.67 9.26
N VAL A 79 -2.55 4.66 8.66
CA VAL A 79 -2.62 4.90 7.22
C VAL A 79 -1.98 3.76 6.43
N LEU A 80 -0.76 3.35 6.81
CA LEU A 80 -0.04 2.26 6.13
C LEU A 80 -0.77 0.92 6.26
N GLU A 81 -1.40 0.63 7.39
CA GLU A 81 -2.22 -0.57 7.58
C GLU A 81 -3.42 -0.57 6.62
N ARG A 82 -4.13 0.57 6.53
CA ARG A 82 -5.25 0.74 5.60
C ARG A 82 -4.81 0.59 4.13
N GLU A 83 -3.73 1.25 3.73
CA GLU A 83 -3.19 1.15 2.37
C GLU A 83 -2.74 -0.29 2.06
N ASN A 84 -2.15 -0.99 3.01
CA ASN A 84 -1.76 -2.39 2.85
C ASN A 84 -2.99 -3.30 2.67
N ASP A 85 -4.07 -3.05 3.41
CA ASP A 85 -5.32 -3.81 3.25
C ASP A 85 -6.00 -3.53 1.89
N ASP A 86 -5.99 -2.28 1.42
CA ASP A 86 -6.44 -1.93 0.07
C ASP A 86 -5.59 -2.63 -1.00
N LEU A 87 -4.27 -2.70 -0.82
CA LEU A 87 -3.36 -3.43 -1.71
C LEU A 87 -3.65 -4.94 -1.74
N LYS A 88 -3.93 -5.56 -0.58
CA LYS A 88 -4.31 -6.98 -0.51
C LYS A 88 -5.63 -7.25 -1.23
N GLN A 89 -6.61 -6.37 -1.10
CA GLN A 89 -7.89 -6.48 -1.82
C GLN A 89 -7.70 -6.34 -3.32
N LEU A 90 -6.92 -5.34 -3.77
CA LEU A 90 -6.63 -5.13 -5.18
C LEU A 90 -5.89 -6.32 -5.78
N ASN A 91 -4.88 -6.86 -5.07
CA ASN A 91 -4.13 -8.03 -5.50
C ASN A 91 -5.05 -9.25 -5.65
N SER A 92 -5.95 -9.47 -4.69
CA SER A 92 -6.94 -10.57 -4.76
C SER A 92 -7.87 -10.43 -5.98
N LYS A 93 -8.33 -9.20 -6.28
CA LYS A 93 -9.16 -8.93 -7.47
C LYS A 93 -8.38 -9.17 -8.77
N LEU A 94 -7.10 -8.78 -8.82
CA LEU A 94 -6.24 -9.04 -9.98
C LEU A 94 -6.03 -10.54 -10.20
N MET A 95 -5.80 -11.32 -9.14
CA MET A 95 -5.65 -12.78 -9.25
C MET A 95 -6.93 -13.44 -9.78
N LEU A 96 -8.11 -13.00 -9.33
CA LEU A 96 -9.39 -13.50 -9.85
C LEU A 96 -9.59 -13.17 -11.33
N ASN A 97 -9.25 -11.94 -11.74
CA ASN A 97 -9.31 -11.53 -13.14
C ASN A 97 -8.35 -12.33 -14.01
N ASP A 98 -7.13 -12.60 -13.54
CA ASP A 98 -6.15 -13.43 -14.27
C ASP A 98 -6.67 -14.86 -14.51
N VAL A 99 -7.31 -15.46 -13.49
CA VAL A 99 -7.96 -16.78 -13.64
C VAL A 99 -9.11 -16.73 -14.65
N ALA A 100 -9.97 -15.71 -14.59
CA ALA A 100 -11.08 -15.56 -15.54
C ALA A 100 -10.58 -15.41 -16.99
N ILE A 101 -9.57 -14.57 -17.21
CA ILE A 101 -8.97 -14.35 -18.53
C ILE A 101 -8.30 -15.63 -19.06
N LYS A 102 -7.62 -16.41 -18.20
CA LYS A 102 -7.05 -17.71 -18.59
C LYS A 102 -8.12 -18.70 -19.02
N GLN A 103 -9.26 -18.72 -18.32
CA GLN A 103 -10.38 -19.57 -18.67
C GLN A 103 -11.01 -19.16 -20.01
N GLU A 104 -11.27 -17.87 -20.22
CA GLU A 104 -11.78 -17.34 -21.48
C GLU A 104 -10.85 -17.64 -22.66
N ASN A 105 -9.53 -17.47 -22.47
CA ASN A 105 -8.53 -17.80 -23.49
C ASN A 105 -8.53 -19.29 -23.84
N THR A 106 -8.77 -20.17 -22.87
CA THR A 106 -8.88 -21.61 -23.13
C THR A 106 -10.10 -21.92 -23.98
N VAL A 107 -11.24 -21.31 -23.68
CA VAL A 107 -12.47 -21.45 -24.47
C VAL A 107 -12.29 -20.90 -25.89
N LEU A 108 -11.63 -19.74 -26.04
CA LEU A 108 -11.35 -19.15 -27.35
C LEU A 108 -10.45 -20.05 -28.21
N LYS A 109 -9.42 -20.66 -27.62
CA LYS A 109 -8.58 -21.64 -28.32
C LYS A 109 -9.38 -22.85 -28.80
N GLN A 110 -10.22 -23.43 -27.95
CA GLN A 110 -11.09 -24.55 -28.33
C GLN A 110 -12.05 -24.18 -29.48
N LYS A 111 -12.61 -22.96 -29.47
CA LYS A 111 -13.45 -22.46 -30.56
C LYS A 111 -12.65 -22.28 -31.86
N ALA A 112 -11.44 -21.73 -31.78
CA ALA A 112 -10.56 -21.57 -32.93
C ALA A 112 -10.18 -22.93 -33.55
N ASP A 113 -9.84 -23.92 -32.73
CA ASP A 113 -9.56 -25.28 -33.17
C ASP A 113 -10.79 -25.92 -33.82
N GLY A 114 -11.97 -25.73 -33.24
CA GLY A 114 -13.24 -26.20 -33.81
C GLY A 114 -13.54 -25.59 -35.18
N LEU A 115 -13.30 -24.29 -35.36
CA LEU A 115 -13.45 -23.61 -36.65
C LEU A 115 -12.44 -24.14 -37.68
N ALA A 116 -11.19 -24.39 -37.29
CA ALA A 116 -10.18 -24.97 -38.17
C ALA A 116 -10.59 -26.38 -38.63
N GLN A 117 -11.14 -27.21 -37.73
CA GLN A 117 -11.66 -28.53 -38.06
C GLN A 117 -12.86 -28.46 -39.03
N ILE A 118 -13.82 -27.56 -38.78
CA ILE A 118 -14.98 -27.36 -39.68
C ILE A 118 -14.50 -26.91 -41.06
N ASN A 119 -13.56 -25.98 -41.12
CA ASN A 119 -13.01 -25.48 -42.38
C ASN A 119 -12.34 -26.62 -43.18
N SER A 120 -11.52 -27.44 -42.53
CA SER A 120 -10.88 -28.60 -43.15
C SER A 120 -11.90 -29.62 -43.69
N LYS A 121 -12.92 -29.97 -42.90
CA LYS A 121 -14.00 -30.87 -43.35
C LYS A 121 -14.78 -30.30 -44.54
N THR A 122 -15.05 -28.99 -44.50
CA THR A 122 -15.78 -28.30 -45.58
C THR A 122 -14.95 -28.30 -46.86
N MET A 123 -13.66 -28.01 -46.80
CA MET A 123 -12.76 -28.10 -47.96
C MET A 123 -12.73 -29.50 -48.57
N LEU A 124 -12.66 -30.54 -47.74
CA LEU A 124 -12.71 -31.93 -48.23
C LEU A 124 -14.04 -32.23 -48.93
N ALA A 125 -15.16 -31.83 -48.35
CA ALA A 125 -16.47 -32.01 -48.96
C ALA A 125 -16.61 -31.25 -50.29
N VAL A 126 -16.11 -30.01 -50.36
CA VAL A 126 -16.10 -29.21 -51.60
C VAL A 126 -15.25 -29.88 -52.68
N ASN A 127 -14.07 -30.39 -52.33
CA ASN A 127 -13.22 -31.13 -53.27
C ASN A 127 -13.93 -32.39 -53.80
N GLN A 128 -14.59 -33.15 -52.92
CA GLN A 128 -15.36 -34.32 -53.32
C GLN A 128 -16.52 -33.94 -54.25
N CYS A 129 -17.33 -32.95 -53.89
CA CYS A 129 -18.42 -32.47 -54.75
C CYS A 129 -17.90 -32.00 -56.12
N THR A 130 -16.72 -31.35 -56.15
CA THR A 130 -16.11 -30.90 -57.40
C THR A 130 -15.72 -32.08 -58.29
N GLN A 131 -15.17 -33.16 -57.72
CA GLN A 131 -14.86 -34.39 -58.42
C GLN A 131 -16.14 -35.10 -58.91
N ASP A 132 -17.15 -35.22 -58.06
CA ASP A 132 -18.42 -35.85 -58.42
C ASP A 132 -19.10 -35.11 -59.59
N ILE A 133 -19.10 -33.77 -59.56
CA ILE A 133 -19.60 -32.94 -60.67
C ILE A 133 -18.80 -33.19 -61.95
N ALA A 134 -17.48 -33.32 -61.88
CA ALA A 134 -16.66 -33.61 -63.05
C ALA A 134 -16.99 -34.98 -63.65
N ASN A 135 -17.12 -36.01 -62.81
CA ASN A 135 -17.46 -37.36 -63.24
C ASN A 135 -18.86 -37.43 -63.88
N ILE A 136 -19.86 -36.76 -63.29
CA ILE A 136 -21.22 -36.69 -63.86
C ILE A 136 -21.22 -36.02 -65.23
N LYS A 137 -20.45 -34.93 -65.40
CA LYS A 137 -20.32 -34.25 -66.70
C LYS A 137 -19.71 -35.16 -67.77
N GLU A 138 -18.71 -35.96 -67.40
CA GLU A 138 -18.07 -36.92 -68.30
C GLU A 138 -19.04 -38.03 -68.72
N GLN A 139 -19.79 -38.60 -67.77
CA GLN A 139 -20.82 -39.61 -68.05
C GLN A 139 -21.92 -39.08 -68.99
N LEU A 140 -22.45 -37.89 -68.72
CA LEU A 140 -23.48 -37.27 -69.57
C LEU A 140 -23.00 -37.07 -71.01
N ASN A 141 -21.76 -36.60 -71.20
CA ASN A 141 -21.20 -36.41 -72.54
C ASN A 141 -21.06 -37.74 -73.29
N SER A 142 -20.66 -38.81 -72.61
CA SER A 142 -20.50 -40.14 -73.21
C SER A 142 -21.83 -40.80 -73.61
N GLU A 143 -22.92 -40.52 -72.89
CA GLU A 143 -24.26 -41.03 -73.24
C GLU A 143 -24.87 -40.31 -74.46
N THR A 144 -24.53 -39.04 -74.69
CA THR A 144 -24.97 -38.30 -75.88
C THR A 144 -24.30 -38.73 -77.18
N GLU A 145 -23.04 -39.17 -77.15
CA GLU A 145 -22.34 -39.65 -78.36
C GLU A 145 -22.79 -41.06 -78.79
N GLY A 146 -23.36 -41.87 -77.89
CA GLY A 146 -23.88 -43.20 -78.19
C GLY A 146 -25.33 -43.23 -78.72
N GLY A 147 -26.01 -42.08 -78.79
CA GLY A 147 -27.43 -41.97 -79.15
C GLY A 147 -27.73 -41.65 -80.62
N GLU A 148 -26.73 -41.28 -81.43
CA GLU A 148 -26.95 -40.88 -82.84
C GLU A 148 -26.92 -42.04 -83.85
N GLU A 149 -26.60 -43.27 -83.44
CA GLU A 149 -26.73 -44.45 -84.28
C GLU A 149 -27.98 -45.25 -83.88
N ASN A 150 -29.16 -44.89 -84.42
CA ASN A 150 -30.30 -45.78 -84.71
C ASN A 150 -31.61 -44.97 -84.94
N VAL A 151 -31.72 -44.20 -86.03
CA VAL A 151 -32.97 -43.96 -86.78
C VAL A 151 -32.65 -43.75 -88.26
#